data_AF-A0A443JC55-F1
#
_entry.id   AF-A0A443JC55-F1
#
_cell.length_a   1.000
_cell.length_b   1.000
_cell.length_c   1.000
_cell.angle_alpha   90.00
_cell.angle_beta   90.00
_cell.angle_gamma   90.00
#
_symmetry.space_group_name_H-M   'P 1'
#
loop_
_entity.id
_entity.type
_entity.pdbx_description
1 polymer ?
#
loop_
_entity_poly.entity_id
_entity_poly.type
_entity_poly.pdbx_seq_one_letter_code
_entity_poly.pdbx_strand_id
1 'polypeptide(L)'
;MAGILAADLAQEVPLHAARGLLGVPRTLLLKVNAGHPALSDPRARQALSMVIDREGLAEAILRFPAGGTQLFPPSLGEWHAEGVAPLACDPEKARALLAELGWQPGPDGILTRNGERFSLTLTTFPDRPELPLSAAVLQQMASA
;
A
#
# COMPACT_ATOMS: atom_id res chain seq x y z
N MET A 1 -58.12 -9.77 -8.03
CA MET A 1 -57.41 -10.42 -6.90
C MET A 1 -56.74 -11.69 -7.40
N ALA A 2 -55.50 -11.94 -6.93
CA ALA A 2 -54.58 -13.05 -7.27
C ALA A 2 -53.85 -12.90 -8.63
N GLY A 3 -52.53 -12.97 -8.75
CA GLY A 3 -51.44 -13.18 -7.80
C GLY A 3 -50.12 -12.96 -8.54
N ILE A 4 -49.19 -12.18 -7.97
CA ILE A 4 -47.86 -11.94 -8.53
C ILE A 4 -46.98 -13.13 -8.11
N LEU A 5 -46.64 -13.99 -9.06
CA LEU A 5 -45.72 -15.10 -8.86
C LEU A 5 -44.28 -14.61 -9.00
N ALA A 6 -43.54 -14.79 -7.91
CA ALA A 6 -42.11 -15.06 -7.78
C ALA A 6 -41.19 -14.50 -8.89
N ALA A 7 -40.48 -13.42 -8.53
CA ALA A 7 -39.28 -13.00 -9.24
C ALA A 7 -38.24 -14.12 -9.20
N ASP A 8 -37.82 -14.52 -10.40
CA ASP A 8 -36.71 -15.42 -10.70
C ASP A 8 -35.40 -14.84 -10.13
N LEU A 9 -34.89 -15.45 -9.05
CA LEU A 9 -33.67 -15.08 -8.35
C LEU A 9 -32.51 -16.04 -8.67
N ALA A 10 -32.44 -16.58 -9.89
CA ALA A 10 -31.34 -17.44 -10.29
C ALA A 10 -30.84 -17.13 -11.71
N GLN A 11 -30.35 -15.91 -11.94
CA GLN A 11 -29.35 -15.73 -12.99
C GLN A 11 -27.98 -16.08 -12.44
N GLU A 12 -27.61 -17.36 -12.56
CA GLU A 12 -26.24 -17.80 -12.38
C GLU A 12 -25.36 -17.07 -13.41
N VAL A 13 -24.63 -16.06 -12.95
CA VAL A 13 -23.64 -15.37 -13.77
C VAL A 13 -22.52 -16.38 -14.07
N PRO A 14 -22.29 -16.73 -15.35
CA PRO A 14 -21.33 -17.77 -15.67
C PRO A 14 -19.91 -17.34 -15.24
N LEU A 15 -19.22 -18.17 -14.45
CA LEU A 15 -17.90 -17.88 -13.87
C LEU A 15 -16.83 -17.52 -14.92
N HIS A 16 -17.04 -17.90 -16.18
CA HIS A 16 -16.13 -17.63 -17.31
C HIS A 16 -16.37 -16.28 -18.01
N ALA A 17 -17.49 -15.60 -17.74
CA ALA A 17 -17.75 -14.24 -18.21
C ALA A 17 -17.06 -13.15 -17.35
N ALA A 18 -16.46 -13.54 -16.21
CA ALA A 18 -15.76 -12.63 -15.30
C ALA A 18 -14.34 -12.23 -15.75
N ARG A 19 -13.97 -12.45 -17.02
CA ARG A 19 -12.66 -12.05 -17.58
C ARG A 19 -12.46 -10.53 -17.74
N GLY A 20 -13.47 -9.72 -17.40
CA GLY A 20 -13.41 -8.26 -17.36
C GLY A 20 -13.80 -7.63 -16.01
N LEU A 21 -14.16 -8.46 -15.02
CA LEU A 21 -14.36 -8.01 -13.65
C LEU A 21 -13.03 -8.26 -12.93
N LEU A 22 -12.16 -7.24 -12.90
CA LEU A 22 -11.28 -7.12 -11.74
C LEU A 22 -12.23 -7.10 -10.53
N GLY A 23 -12.38 -8.27 -9.89
CA GLY A 23 -13.28 -8.46 -8.76
C GLY A 23 -13.03 -7.41 -7.70
N VAL A 24 -14.08 -7.04 -6.96
CA VAL A 24 -14.14 -6.03 -5.87
C VAL A 24 -12.76 -5.46 -5.52
N PRO A 25 -12.50 -4.16 -5.77
CA PRO A 25 -11.17 -3.58 -5.63
C PRO A 25 -10.59 -3.88 -4.25
N ARG A 26 -9.45 -4.58 -4.22
CA ARG A 26 -8.76 -4.88 -2.97
C ARG A 26 -7.74 -3.80 -2.70
N THR A 27 -7.94 -3.06 -1.62
CA THR A 27 -6.99 -2.03 -1.19
C THR A 27 -6.28 -2.50 0.07
N LEU A 28 -4.96 -2.66 -0.02
CA LEU A 28 -4.08 -2.79 1.13
C LEU A 28 -3.50 -1.42 1.46
N LEU A 29 -3.64 -0.97 2.71
CA LEU A 29 -3.21 0.36 3.14
C LEU A 29 -2.21 0.25 4.29
N LEU A 30 -1.13 1.03 4.19
CA LEU A 30 -0.25 1.32 5.31
C LEU A 30 -0.69 2.64 5.96
N LYS A 31 -1.22 2.56 7.19
CA LYS A 31 -1.60 3.75 7.96
C LYS A 31 -0.40 4.26 8.74
N VAL A 32 0.01 5.50 8.46
CA VAL A 32 1.18 6.15 9.07
C VAL A 32 0.75 7.14 10.15
N ASN A 33 1.39 7.09 11.32
CA ASN A 33 1.10 8.01 12.43
C ASN A 33 1.91 9.31 12.27
N ALA A 34 1.25 10.40 11.86
CA ALA A 34 1.89 11.71 11.72
C ALA A 34 2.29 12.36 13.06
N GLY A 35 1.85 11.83 14.20
CA GLY A 35 2.31 12.24 15.53
C GLY A 35 3.62 11.56 15.96
N HIS A 36 4.12 10.57 15.21
CA HIS A 36 5.38 9.90 15.55
C HIS A 36 6.58 10.82 15.24
N PRO A 37 7.58 10.96 16.13
CA PRO A 37 8.70 11.89 15.93
C PRO A 37 9.48 11.69 14.62
N ALA A 38 9.63 10.45 14.17
CA ALA A 38 10.29 10.13 12.90
C ALA A 38 9.41 10.36 11.65
N LEU A 39 8.09 10.52 11.80
CA LEU A 39 7.12 10.62 10.69
C LEU A 39 6.32 11.93 10.68
N SER A 40 6.66 12.87 11.56
CA SER A 40 5.96 14.15 11.72
C SER A 40 6.11 15.04 10.49
N ASP A 41 7.31 15.10 9.91
CA ASP A 41 7.54 15.76 8.63
C ASP A 41 6.90 14.93 7.49
N PRO A 42 6.04 15.52 6.64
CA PRO A 42 5.43 14.82 5.50
C PRO A 42 6.47 14.20 4.55
N ARG A 43 7.66 14.79 4.43
CA ARG A 43 8.75 14.25 3.59
C ARG A 43 9.24 12.90 4.08
N ALA A 44 9.23 12.64 5.39
CA ALA A 44 9.57 11.31 5.91
C ALA A 44 8.55 10.25 5.48
N ARG A 45 7.27 10.62 5.41
CA ARG A 45 6.19 9.72 4.93
C ARG A 45 6.25 9.51 3.43
N GLN A 46 6.64 10.55 2.67
CA GLN A 46 6.92 10.43 1.24
C GLN A 46 8.11 9.48 0.99
N ALA A 47 9.20 9.62 1.76
CA ALA A 47 10.34 8.71 1.68
C ALA A 47 9.91 7.26 1.96
N LEU A 48 9.16 7.02 3.05
CA LEU A 48 8.63 5.68 3.36
C LEU A 48 7.79 5.12 2.21
N SER A 49 6.95 5.95 1.59
CA SER A 49 6.15 5.57 0.42
C SER A 49 7.01 5.20 -0.79
N MET A 50 8.14 5.89 -1.01
CA MET A 50 9.05 5.66 -2.14
C MET A 50 9.85 4.37 -2.01
N VAL A 51 9.97 3.78 -0.81
CA VAL A 51 10.66 2.48 -0.67
C VAL A 51 9.77 1.29 -1.03
N ILE A 52 8.46 1.52 -1.19
CA ILE A 52 7.50 0.43 -1.43
C ILE A 52 7.39 0.13 -2.92
N ASP A 53 7.91 -1.02 -3.33
CA ASP A 53 7.58 -1.65 -4.60
C ASP A 53 6.16 -2.24 -4.54
N ARG A 54 5.20 -1.43 -4.99
CA ARG A 54 3.77 -1.74 -4.96
C ARG A 54 3.36 -2.78 -5.99
N GLU A 55 4.04 -2.79 -7.14
CA GLU A 55 3.75 -3.74 -8.21
C GLU A 55 4.22 -5.13 -7.79
N GLY A 56 5.47 -5.25 -7.33
CA GLY A 56 6.01 -6.50 -6.81
C GLY A 56 5.21 -7.04 -5.62
N LEU A 57 4.81 -6.17 -4.67
CA LEU A 57 3.97 -6.59 -3.55
C LEU A 57 2.58 -7.07 -4.00
N ALA A 58 1.94 -6.35 -4.93
CA ALA A 58 0.62 -6.73 -5.45
C ALA A 58 0.66 -8.05 -6.22
N GLU A 59 1.67 -8.25 -7.06
CA GLU A 59 1.83 -9.48 -7.84
C GLU A 59 2.15 -10.67 -6.93
N ALA A 60 3.16 -10.54 -6.05
CA ALA A 60 3.67 -11.64 -5.24
C ALA A 60 2.69 -12.07 -4.12
N ILE A 61 2.04 -11.12 -3.46
CA ILE A 61 1.21 -11.40 -2.27
C ILE A 61 -0.28 -11.40 -2.61
N LEU A 62 -0.74 -10.37 -3.33
CA LEU A 62 -2.16 -10.18 -3.60
C LEU A 62 -2.62 -10.90 -4.88
N ARG A 63 -1.68 -11.41 -5.70
CA ARG A 63 -1.93 -12.02 -7.01
C ARG A 63 -2.73 -11.08 -7.92
N PHE A 64 -2.38 -9.80 -7.87
CA PHE A 64 -3.04 -8.73 -8.61
C PHE A 64 -2.06 -8.11 -9.60
N PRO A 65 -2.50 -7.75 -10.82
CA PRO A 65 -1.59 -7.32 -11.89
C PRO A 65 -1.05 -5.91 -11.74
N ALA A 66 -1.49 -5.14 -10.72
CA ALA A 66 -1.09 -3.75 -10.55
C ALA A 66 -1.09 -3.33 -9.07
N GLY A 67 -0.13 -2.48 -8.70
CA GLY A 67 -0.03 -1.85 -7.39
C GLY A 67 -0.95 -0.64 -7.23
N GLY A 68 -1.38 -0.37 -5.99
CA GLY A 68 -2.18 0.81 -5.66
C GLY A 68 -1.34 2.09 -5.67
N THR A 69 -1.42 2.87 -6.74
CA THR A 69 -0.67 4.14 -6.91
C THR A 69 -1.42 5.37 -6.40
N GLN A 70 -2.68 5.19 -5.98
CA GLN A 70 -3.53 6.18 -5.31
C GLN A 70 -4.39 5.49 -4.25
N LEU A 71 -5.10 6.26 -3.43
CA LEU A 71 -6.03 5.71 -2.43
C LEU A 71 -7.22 4.97 -3.08
N PHE A 72 -7.72 5.49 -4.20
CA PHE A 72 -8.85 4.93 -4.93
C PHE A 72 -8.41 4.52 -6.35
N PRO A 73 -8.76 3.31 -6.81
CA PRO A 73 -8.43 2.86 -8.16
C PRO A 73 -9.29 3.58 -9.20
N PRO A 74 -8.87 3.58 -10.49
CA PRO A 74 -9.63 4.19 -11.59
C PRO A 74 -11.08 3.71 -11.71
N SER A 75 -11.37 2.48 -11.28
CA SER A 75 -12.73 1.91 -11.29
C SER A 75 -13.73 2.60 -10.36
N LEU A 76 -13.27 3.46 -9.43
CA LEU A 76 -14.13 4.24 -8.56
C LEU A 76 -14.47 5.64 -9.10
N GLY A 77 -14.16 5.92 -10.37
CA GLY A 77 -14.62 7.11 -11.09
C GLY A 77 -14.21 8.42 -10.39
N GLU A 78 -15.18 9.23 -9.98
CA GLU A 78 -14.99 10.55 -9.36
C GLU A 78 -14.09 10.55 -8.11
N TRP A 79 -13.89 9.39 -7.47
CA TRP A 79 -13.03 9.28 -6.30
C TRP A 79 -11.56 9.06 -6.67
N HIS A 80 -11.28 8.72 -7.92
CA HIS A 80 -9.93 8.66 -8.47
C HIS A 80 -9.51 10.02 -9.02
N ALA A 81 -8.31 10.47 -8.67
CA ALA A 81 -7.82 11.76 -9.12
C ALA A 81 -7.12 11.64 -10.49
N GLU A 82 -7.66 12.30 -11.50
CA GLU A 82 -7.01 12.44 -12.81
C GLU A 82 -5.86 13.46 -12.76
N GLY A 83 -4.84 13.27 -13.60
CA GLY A 83 -3.72 14.21 -13.73
C GLY A 83 -2.73 14.22 -12.56
N VAL A 84 -2.88 13.32 -11.58
CA VAL A 84 -1.92 13.16 -10.47
C VAL A 84 -0.85 12.15 -10.86
N ALA A 85 0.42 12.53 -10.66
CA ALA A 85 1.54 11.61 -10.87
C ALA A 85 1.41 10.38 -9.94
N PRO A 86 1.54 9.15 -10.47
CA PRO A 86 1.42 7.95 -9.66
C PRO A 86 2.52 7.87 -8.60
N LEU A 87 2.20 7.27 -7.46
CA LEU A 87 3.22 6.93 -6.46
C LEU A 87 4.22 5.93 -7.06
N ALA A 88 5.50 6.30 -7.08
CA ALA A 88 6.59 5.50 -7.63
C ALA A 88 7.48 4.93 -6.52
N CYS A 89 8.10 3.78 -6.82
CA CYS A 89 9.19 3.22 -6.01
C CYS A 89 10.52 3.85 -6.46
N ASP A 90 11.19 4.55 -5.54
CA ASP A 90 12.48 5.21 -5.75
C ASP A 90 13.26 5.25 -4.42
N PRO A 91 13.93 4.13 -4.04
CA PRO A 91 14.67 4.04 -2.78
C PRO A 91 15.83 5.04 -2.68
N GLU A 92 16.45 5.42 -3.81
CA GLU A 92 17.53 6.42 -3.80
C GLU A 92 17.01 7.81 -3.44
N LYS A 93 15.89 8.21 -4.03
CA LYS A 93 15.23 9.47 -3.66
C LYS A 93 14.71 9.43 -2.23
N ALA A 94 14.24 8.28 -1.75
CA ALA A 94 13.85 8.11 -0.35
C ALA A 94 15.04 8.35 0.60
N ARG A 95 16.21 7.77 0.30
CA ARG A 95 17.46 7.98 1.06
C ARG A 95 17.87 9.45 1.07
N ALA A 96 17.88 10.10 -0.10
CA ALA A 96 18.22 11.52 -0.21
C ALA A 96 17.27 12.39 0.63
N LEU A 97 15.96 12.13 0.54
CA LEU A 97 14.95 12.88 1.28
C LEU A 97 15.08 12.69 2.80
N LEU A 98 15.41 11.49 3.27
CA LEU A 98 15.70 11.24 4.69
C LEU A 98 17.00 11.92 5.14
N ALA A 99 18.03 11.95 4.29
CA ALA A 99 19.29 12.65 4.57
C ALA A 99 19.08 14.17 4.74
N GLU A 100 18.25 14.79 3.90
CA GLU A 100 17.84 16.21 4.05
C GLU A 100 17.13 16.49 5.38
N LEU A 101 16.46 15.48 5.95
CA LEU A 101 15.81 15.56 7.26
C LEU A 101 16.77 15.32 8.43
N GLY A 102 18.07 15.14 8.16
CA GLY A 102 19.11 14.89 9.16
C GLY A 102 19.25 13.42 9.56
N TRP A 103 18.61 12.50 8.85
CA TRP A 103 18.81 11.06 9.07
C TRP A 103 20.06 10.59 8.33
N GLN A 104 21.03 10.04 9.06
CA GLN A 104 22.28 9.55 8.49
C GLN A 104 22.53 8.09 8.88
N PRO A 105 23.13 7.26 8.02
CA PRO A 105 23.45 5.88 8.37
C PRO A 105 24.30 5.82 9.65
N GLY A 106 23.84 5.05 10.64
CA GLY A 106 24.60 4.72 11.82
C GLY A 106 25.65 3.64 11.55
N PRO A 107 26.43 3.24 12.59
CA PRO A 107 27.45 2.20 12.46
C PRO A 107 26.95 0.84 11.96
N ASP A 108 25.66 0.56 12.15
CA ASP A 108 24.98 -0.66 11.72
C ASP A 108 24.13 -0.47 10.46
N GLY A 109 24.32 0.66 9.76
CA GLY A 109 23.58 1.01 8.53
C GLY A 109 22.17 1.54 8.77
N ILE A 110 21.62 1.40 9.97
CA ILE A 110 20.29 1.94 10.29
C ILE A 110 20.40 3.44 10.50
N LEU A 111 19.47 4.19 9.90
CA LEU A 111 19.49 5.65 9.96
C LEU A 111 19.36 6.14 11.41
N THR A 112 20.09 7.22 11.72
CA THR A 112 20.10 7.87 13.03
C THR A 112 19.99 9.38 12.88
N ARG A 113 19.35 10.03 13.86
CA ARG A 113 19.23 11.48 13.96
C ARG A 113 19.13 11.86 15.43
N ASN A 114 19.99 12.77 15.89
CA ASN A 114 20.02 13.21 17.30
C ASN A 114 20.14 12.06 18.32
N GLY A 115 20.87 11.00 17.98
CA GLY A 115 21.03 9.81 18.83
C GLY A 115 19.85 8.83 18.80
N GLU A 116 18.76 9.16 18.09
CA GLU A 116 17.62 8.26 17.90
C GLU A 116 17.78 7.46 16.60
N ARG A 117 17.31 6.21 16.61
CA ARG A 117 17.29 5.33 15.43
C ARG A 117 15.99 5.51 14.66
N PHE A 118 16.04 5.44 13.32
CA PHE A 118 14.85 5.37 12.48
C PHE A 118 14.25 3.96 12.59
N SER A 119 13.51 3.73 13.66
CA SER A 119 12.85 2.47 13.96
C SER A 119 11.36 2.70 14.05
N LEU A 120 10.59 1.90 13.30
CA LEU A 120 9.13 1.99 13.24
C LEU A 120 8.52 0.62 13.56
N THR A 121 7.42 0.64 14.32
CA THR A 121 6.64 -0.56 14.59
C THR A 121 5.45 -0.62 13.64
N LEU A 122 5.38 -1.69 12.84
CA LEU A 122 4.22 -2.00 12.01
C LEU A 122 3.30 -2.98 12.74
N THR A 123 2.16 -2.48 13.22
CA THR A 123 1.13 -3.32 13.85
C THR A 123 0.16 -3.84 12.79
N THR A 124 -0.12 -5.15 12.82
CA THR A 124 -1.02 -5.79 11.86
C THR A 124 -1.82 -6.93 12.47
N PHE A 125 -2.78 -7.47 11.71
CA PHE A 125 -3.67 -8.53 12.14
C PHE A 125 -3.14 -9.91 11.68
N PRO A 126 -2.89 -10.86 12.60
CA PRO A 126 -2.31 -12.15 12.25
C PRO A 126 -3.30 -13.11 11.56
N ASP A 127 -4.60 -12.87 11.72
CA ASP A 127 -5.69 -13.67 11.14
C ASP A 127 -6.02 -13.30 9.68
N ARG A 128 -5.42 -12.24 9.14
CA ARG A 128 -5.49 -11.89 7.71
C ARG A 128 -4.23 -12.37 7.01
N PRO A 129 -4.26 -13.49 6.26
CA PRO A 129 -3.06 -14.22 5.84
C PRO A 129 -2.10 -13.40 4.97
N GLU A 130 -2.61 -12.42 4.22
CA GLU A 130 -1.79 -11.51 3.41
C GLU A 130 -0.94 -10.55 4.25
N LEU A 131 -1.38 -10.18 5.45
CA LEU A 131 -0.82 -9.05 6.17
C LEU A 131 0.52 -9.34 6.86
N PRO A 132 0.73 -10.49 7.53
CA PRO A 132 2.03 -10.83 8.10
C PRO A 132 3.13 -10.92 7.03
N LEU A 133 2.83 -11.55 5.88
CA LEU A 133 3.77 -11.64 4.77
C LEU A 133 4.05 -10.26 4.17
N SER A 134 3.01 -9.43 3.99
CA SER A 134 3.19 -8.05 3.52
C SER A 134 4.06 -7.23 4.47
N ALA A 135 3.89 -7.40 5.78
CA ALA A 135 4.70 -6.72 6.79
C ALA A 135 6.18 -7.13 6.72
N ALA A 136 6.47 -8.42 6.55
CA ALA A 136 7.84 -8.92 6.40
C ALA A 136 8.50 -8.41 5.10
N VAL A 137 7.77 -8.41 3.99
CA VAL A 137 8.25 -7.88 2.71
C VAL A 137 8.51 -6.37 2.78
N LEU A 138 7.62 -5.61 3.41
CA LEU A 138 7.82 -4.17 3.64
C LEU A 138 9.06 -3.91 4.50
N GLN A 139 9.30 -4.72 5.54
CA GLN A 139 10.52 -4.63 6.35
C GLN A 139 11.78 -4.87 5.50
N GLN A 140 11.76 -5.88 4.63
CA GLN A 140 12.87 -6.17 3.73
C GLN A 140 13.13 -5.01 2.75
N MET A 141 12.08 -4.46 2.12
CA MET A 141 12.19 -3.31 1.23
C MET A 141 12.81 -2.10 1.95
N ALA A 142 12.39 -1.84 3.18
CA ALA A 142 12.90 -0.73 4.00
C ALA A 142 14.34 -0.92 4.49
N SER A 143 14.91 -2.11 4.35
CA SER A 143 16.26 -2.46 4.82
C SER A 143 17.31 -2.53 3.69
N ALA A 144 16.90 -2.26 2.45
CA ALA A 144 17.75 -2.25 1.24
C ALA A 144 18.14 -0.83 0.82
#